data_AF-A0A7S2U2A7-F1
#
_entry.id   AF-A0A7S2U2A7-F1
#
_cell.length_a   1.000
_cell.length_b   1.000
_cell.length_c   1.000
_cell.angle_alpha   90.00
_cell.angle_beta   90.00
_cell.angle_gamma   90.00
#
_symmetry.space_group_name_H-M   'P 1'
#
loop_
_entity.id
_entity.type
_entity.pdbx_description
1 polymer ?
#
loop_
_entity_poly.entity_id
_entity_poly.type
_entity_poly.pdbx_seq_one_letter_code
_entity_poly.pdbx_strand_id
1 'polypeptide(L)'
;TQVMRLKRDSMCRLFDGQSGEFTARIEQPDKRETVAIVSERIRDQADDRSTRFAPTLLFSPLKSKAKLQFLVEKATELGVGSLQPITTKRTEVTKLNVAKL
;
A
#
# COMPACT_ATOMS: atom_id res chain seq x y z
N THR A 1 9.87 4.49 14.65
CA THR A 1 10.05 3.73 15.92
C THR A 1 9.13 4.13 17.07
N GLN A 2 8.50 5.32 17.08
CA GLN A 2 7.79 5.85 18.26
C GLN A 2 6.60 5.04 18.75
N VAL A 3 5.76 4.51 17.85
CA VAL A 3 4.55 3.74 18.23
C VAL A 3 4.92 2.31 18.61
N MET A 4 5.57 1.58 17.70
CA MET A 4 6.04 0.20 17.93
C MET A 4 7.21 0.09 18.93
N ARG A 5 7.74 1.23 19.40
CA ARG A 5 8.86 1.36 20.35
C ARG A 5 10.14 0.60 19.96
N LEU A 6 10.34 0.36 18.67
CA LEU A 6 11.56 -0.28 18.15
C LEU A 6 12.79 0.58 18.47
N LYS A 7 13.90 -0.05 18.79
CA LYS A 7 15.18 0.60 19.12
C LYS A 7 16.24 0.22 18.10
N ARG A 8 17.44 0.77 18.25
CA ARG A 8 18.63 0.26 17.54
C ARG A 8 18.71 -1.26 17.73
N ASP A 9 19.11 -1.95 16.67
CA ASP A 9 19.22 -3.41 16.58
C ASP A 9 17.91 -4.19 16.59
N SER A 10 16.76 -3.52 16.66
CA SER A 10 15.48 -4.19 16.47
C SER A 10 15.34 -4.71 15.04
N MET A 11 14.84 -5.93 14.91
CA MET A 11 14.55 -6.53 13.60
C MET A 11 13.18 -6.07 13.10
N CYS A 12 13.08 -5.82 11.79
CA CYS A 12 11.83 -5.55 11.11
C CYS A 12 11.82 -6.22 9.72
N ARG A 13 10.65 -6.21 9.10
CA ARG A 13 10.45 -6.63 7.72
C ARG A 13 10.11 -5.41 6.90
N LEU A 14 10.75 -5.27 5.74
CA LEU A 14 10.53 -4.19 4.79
C LEU A 14 10.17 -4.75 3.43
N PHE A 15 9.36 -4.02 2.68
CA PHE A 15 9.04 -4.30 1.29
C PHE A 15 8.85 -2.96 0.56
N ASP A 16 9.08 -2.96 -0.75
CA ASP A 16 8.98 -1.79 -1.64
C ASP A 16 7.82 -1.91 -2.65
N GLY A 17 7.08 -3.02 -2.60
CA GLY A 17 5.99 -3.34 -3.52
C GLY A 17 6.43 -3.81 -4.91
N GLN A 18 7.74 -4.02 -5.14
CA GLN A 18 8.29 -4.38 -6.45
C GLN A 18 9.31 -5.51 -6.38
N SER A 19 10.18 -5.48 -5.38
CA SER A 19 11.32 -6.38 -5.20
C SER A 19 11.02 -7.51 -4.21
N GLY A 20 9.90 -7.47 -3.48
CA GLY A 20 9.53 -8.47 -2.49
C GLY A 20 9.76 -8.03 -1.05
N GLU A 21 9.91 -8.98 -0.14
CA GLU A 21 10.02 -8.75 1.30
C GLU A 21 11.40 -9.13 1.82
N PHE A 22 11.95 -8.31 2.71
CA PHE A 22 13.31 -8.43 3.24
C PHE A 22 13.33 -8.32 4.76
N THR A 23 14.29 -8.99 5.40
CA THR A 23 14.66 -8.66 6.79
C THR A 23 15.50 -7.40 6.81
N ALA A 24 15.35 -6.61 7.87
CA ALA A 24 16.16 -5.43 8.11
C ALA A 24 16.37 -5.23 9.61
N ARG A 25 17.47 -4.54 9.96
CA ARG A 25 17.80 -4.15 11.32
C ARG A 25 17.82 -2.63 11.43
N ILE A 26 17.13 -2.08 12.44
CA ILE A 26 17.16 -0.64 12.70
C ILE A 26 18.57 -0.22 13.14
N GLU A 27 19.21 0.65 12.36
CA GLU A 27 20.56 1.16 12.66
C GLU A 27 20.48 2.50 13.41
N GLN A 28 19.63 3.41 12.95
CA GLN A 28 19.47 4.74 13.54
C GLN A 28 17.99 5.07 13.73
N PRO A 29 17.43 4.83 14.94
CA PRO A 29 16.09 5.29 15.25
C PRO A 29 16.09 6.80 15.52
N ASP A 30 15.42 7.59 14.69
CA ASP A 30 15.22 9.03 14.91
C ASP A 30 13.72 9.41 14.85
N LYS A 31 13.38 10.62 15.29
CA LYS A 31 12.02 11.16 15.31
C LYS A 31 11.50 11.52 13.92
N ARG A 32 12.36 11.97 13.00
CA ARG A 32 11.96 12.39 11.64
C ARG A 32 12.22 11.32 10.62
N GLU A 33 13.36 10.65 10.73
CA GLU A 33 13.78 9.60 9.82
C GLU A 33 14.20 8.37 10.62
N THR A 34 14.24 7.19 10.00
CA THR A 34 14.80 6.01 10.65
C THR A 34 15.57 5.23 9.60
N VAL A 35 16.85 5.00 9.87
CA VAL A 35 17.72 4.24 8.98
C VAL A 35 17.71 2.78 9.42
N ALA A 36 17.50 1.89 8.45
CA ALA A 36 17.58 0.45 8.64
C ALA A 36 18.57 -0.15 7.62
N ILE A 37 19.32 -1.15 8.05
CA ILE A 37 20.18 -1.95 7.17
C ILE A 37 19.36 -3.15 6.71
N VAL A 38 19.12 -3.21 5.40
CA VAL A 38 18.44 -4.35 4.75
C VAL A 38 19.42 -5.52 4.66
N SER A 39 18.95 -6.71 5.01
CA SER A 39 19.72 -7.94 5.04
C SER A 39 19.24 -8.89 3.95
N GLU A 40 18.55 -9.98 4.32
CA GLU A 40 18.20 -11.05 3.39
C GLU A 40 16.80 -10.83 2.78
N ARG A 41 16.63 -11.24 1.51
CA ARG A 41 15.31 -11.35 0.90
C ARG A 41 14.64 -12.63 1.40
N ILE A 42 13.49 -12.48 2.04
CA ILE A 42 12.75 -13.60 2.66
C ILE A 42 11.50 -14.01 1.89
N ARG A 43 11.06 -13.17 0.96
CA ARG A 43 9.96 -13.48 0.05
C ARG A 43 10.21 -12.81 -1.28
N ASP A 44 10.05 -13.56 -2.36
CA ASP A 44 9.98 -12.96 -3.68
C ASP A 44 8.77 -12.03 -3.78
N GLN A 45 8.84 -11.05 -4.69
CA GLN A 45 7.62 -10.34 -5.06
C GLN A 45 6.63 -11.38 -5.59
N ALA A 46 5.37 -11.32 -5.13
CA ALA A 46 4.34 -12.22 -5.63
C ALA A 46 4.33 -12.09 -7.16
N ASP A 47 4.70 -13.17 -7.84
CA ASP A 47 4.87 -13.19 -9.28
C ASP A 47 3.51 -12.92 -9.93
N ASP A 48 3.51 -12.21 -11.06
CA ASP A 48 2.33 -11.69 -11.74
C ASP A 48 1.23 -12.75 -11.94
N ARG A 49 1.49 -14.05 -11.85
CA ARG A 49 0.47 -15.10 -12.01
C ARG A 49 -0.71 -15.00 -11.03
N SER A 50 -0.55 -14.44 -9.82
CA SER A 50 -1.71 -14.17 -8.94
C SER A 50 -2.42 -12.84 -9.25
N THR A 51 -1.74 -11.89 -9.91
CA THR A 51 -2.28 -10.58 -10.32
C THR A 51 -2.68 -10.50 -11.80
N ARG A 52 -2.28 -11.47 -12.62
CA ARG A 52 -2.56 -11.58 -14.05
C ARG A 52 -4.05 -11.74 -14.31
N PHE A 53 -4.76 -12.27 -13.31
CA PHE A 53 -6.22 -12.37 -13.26
C PHE A 53 -6.83 -11.43 -12.21
N ALA A 54 -6.05 -10.52 -11.62
CA ALA A 54 -6.60 -9.56 -10.69
C ALA A 54 -7.56 -8.62 -11.44
N PRO A 55 -8.77 -8.42 -10.91
CA PRO A 55 -9.75 -7.58 -11.58
C PRO A 55 -9.31 -6.11 -11.54
N THR A 56 -9.78 -5.34 -12.53
CA THR A 56 -9.79 -3.89 -12.46
C THR A 56 -11.15 -3.45 -11.91
N LEU A 57 -11.15 -2.69 -10.81
CA LEU A 57 -12.37 -2.14 -10.23
C LEU A 57 -12.64 -0.76 -10.84
N LEU A 58 -13.67 -0.68 -11.67
CA LEU A 58 -14.23 0.56 -12.18
C LEU A 58 -15.26 1.09 -11.19
N PHE A 59 -15.11 2.33 -10.73
CA PHE A 59 -16.06 2.92 -9.77
C PHE A 59 -16.28 4.41 -10.02
N SER A 60 -17.50 4.89 -9.74
CA SER A 60 -17.75 6.33 -9.68
C SER A 60 -17.16 6.91 -8.39
N PRO A 61 -16.43 8.03 -8.43
CA PRO A 61 -15.88 8.68 -7.25
C PRO A 61 -16.96 8.93 -6.17
N LEU A 62 -16.62 8.61 -4.91
CA LEU A 62 -17.51 8.72 -3.76
C LEU A 62 -17.31 10.06 -3.04
N LYS A 63 -18.41 10.74 -2.66
CA LYS A 63 -18.36 12.01 -1.91
C LYS A 63 -17.68 11.87 -0.54
N SER A 64 -17.90 10.76 0.14
CA SER A 64 -17.36 10.52 1.48
C SER A 64 -15.96 9.93 1.39
N LYS A 65 -14.98 10.62 2.00
CA LYS A 65 -13.60 10.14 2.14
C LYS A 65 -13.54 8.79 2.86
N ALA A 66 -14.35 8.59 3.91
CA ALA A 66 -14.37 7.33 4.65
C ALA A 66 -14.84 6.16 3.78
N LYS A 67 -15.88 6.37 2.95
CA LYS A 67 -16.36 5.33 2.02
C LYS A 67 -15.33 5.01 0.93
N LEU A 68 -14.61 6.03 0.46
CA LEU A 68 -13.54 5.85 -0.51
C LEU A 68 -12.37 5.05 0.09
N GLN A 69 -11.94 5.38 1.31
CA GLN A 69 -10.90 4.63 2.03
C GLN A 69 -11.32 3.19 2.26
N PHE A 70 -12.57 2.96 2.66
CA PHE A 70 -13.12 1.62 2.80
C PHE A 70 -13.11 0.84 1.47
N LEU A 71 -13.48 1.48 0.35
CA LEU A 71 -13.42 0.86 -0.97
C LEU A 71 -11.99 0.46 -1.34
N VAL A 72 -11.01 1.34 -1.14
CA VAL A 72 -9.58 1.07 -1.42
C VAL A 72 -9.07 -0.08 -0.56
N GLU A 73 -9.37 -0.06 0.74
CA GLU A 73 -8.99 -1.11 1.69
C GLU A 73 -9.54 -2.48 1.22
N LYS A 74 -10.86 -2.56 0.96
CA LYS A 74 -11.48 -3.83 0.57
C LYS A 74 -11.06 -4.29 -0.81
N ALA A 75 -10.83 -3.38 -1.74
CA ALA A 75 -10.29 -3.74 -3.05
C ALA A 75 -8.89 -4.35 -2.91
N THR A 76 -8.03 -3.75 -2.07
CA THR A 76 -6.67 -4.25 -1.81
C THR A 76 -6.70 -5.64 -1.15
N GLU A 77 -7.52 -5.81 -0.11
CA GLU A 77 -7.68 -7.09 0.60
C GLU A 77 -8.24 -8.21 -0.30
N LEU A 78 -9.14 -7.87 -1.23
CA LEU A 78 -9.75 -8.81 -2.17
C LEU A 78 -8.90 -9.08 -3.42
N GLY A 79 -7.70 -8.52 -3.50
CA GLY A 79 -6.76 -8.77 -4.60
C GLY A 79 -7.15 -8.06 -5.91
N VAL A 80 -7.80 -6.90 -5.84
CA VAL A 80 -7.99 -6.02 -7.01
C VAL A 80 -6.62 -5.47 -7.45
N GLY A 81 -6.31 -5.59 -8.73
CA GLY A 81 -5.00 -5.21 -9.28
C GLY A 81 -4.93 -3.75 -9.72
N SER A 82 -6.08 -3.14 -10.01
CA SER A 82 -6.15 -1.74 -10.42
C SER A 82 -7.47 -1.09 -9.99
N LEU A 83 -7.37 0.14 -9.48
CA LEU A 83 -8.48 0.99 -9.11
C LEU A 83 -8.64 2.10 -10.16
N GLN A 84 -9.73 2.09 -10.91
CA GLN A 84 -9.99 3.05 -11.97
C GLN A 84 -11.26 3.87 -11.69
N PRO A 85 -11.11 5.10 -11.18
CA PRO A 85 -12.21 6.03 -11.03
C PRO A 85 -12.75 6.44 -12.41
N ILE A 86 -14.06 6.34 -12.63
CA ILE A 86 -14.73 6.72 -13.88
C ILE A 86 -15.84 7.74 -13.66
N THR A 87 -16.05 8.63 -14.62
CA THR A 87 -17.18 9.54 -14.64
C THR A 87 -18.32 8.94 -15.45
N THR A 88 -19.50 8.91 -14.86
CA THR A 88 -20.75 8.43 -15.47
C THR A 88 -21.80 9.55 -15.42
N LYS A 89 -22.96 9.35 -16.07
CA LYS A 89 -24.04 10.37 -16.17
C LYS A 89 -24.48 10.97 -14.84
N ARG A 90 -24.36 10.23 -13.72
CA ARG A 90 -24.76 10.66 -12.37
C ARG A 90 -23.59 10.78 -11.40
N THR A 91 -22.36 10.88 -11.91
CA THR A 91 -21.18 11.09 -11.06
C THR A 91 -21.20 12.50 -10.51
N GLU A 92 -21.32 12.61 -9.19
CA GLU A 92 -21.43 13.88 -8.50
C GLU A 92 -20.07 14.51 -8.14
N VAL A 93 -19.03 13.69 -8.00
CA VAL A 93 -17.68 14.13 -7.63
C VAL A 93 -16.82 14.12 -8.88
N THR A 94 -16.44 15.32 -9.32
CA THR A 94 -15.66 15.52 -10.56
C THR A 94 -14.15 15.67 -10.30
N LYS A 95 -13.74 15.88 -9.05
CA LYS A 95 -12.32 15.98 -8.67
C LYS A 95 -11.97 14.95 -7.60
N LEU A 96 -11.03 14.07 -7.94
CA LEU A 96 -10.47 13.06 -7.05
C LEU A 96 -8.97 13.30 -6.94
N ASN A 97 -8.44 13.36 -5.73
CA ASN A 97 -6.99 13.41 -5.52
C ASN A 97 -6.45 11.98 -5.54
N VAL A 98 -5.99 11.54 -6.71
CA VAL A 98 -5.48 10.19 -6.94
C VAL A 98 -4.27 9.88 -6.05
N ALA A 99 -3.46 10.88 -5.69
CA ALA A 99 -2.31 10.70 -4.80
C ALA A 99 -2.69 10.42 -3.32
N LYS A 100 -3.99 10.47 -2.99
CA LYS A 100 -4.52 10.17 -1.65
C LYS A 100 -5.43 8.92 -1.63
N LEU A 101 -5.52 8.21 -2.75
CA LEU A 101 -6.06 6.85 -2.82
C LEU A 101 -4.98 5.89 -2.30
#